data_AF-M8C5J4-F1
#
_entry.id   AF-M8C5J4-F1
#
_cell.length_a   1.000
_cell.length_b   1.000
_cell.length_c   1.000
_cell.angle_alpha   90.00
_cell.angle_beta   90.00
_cell.angle_gamma   90.00
#
_symmetry.space_group_name_H-M   'P 1'
#
loop_
_entity.id
_entity.type
_entity.pdbx_description
1 polymer ?
#
loop_
_entity_poly.entity_id
_entity_poly.type
_entity_poly.pdbx_seq_one_letter_code
_entity_poly.pdbx_strand_id
1 'polypeptide(L)'
;MTIGMPGCNTTCGNVSVPYPFGMGPKSCYWPGFKLTCNNNGSKPPRLLLGEGSGGVFEVVDISLKNSTMRIVNHGLRPINMSDGSGQWIIGEAETVGPGGWPTLLDPGSNEFILTGCNVQATLLGNGSLASGCASFCPEFGDGISATQIYERGNSKACSNIGCCQSTIQTASASYGVELKQLNYSSVYSNFGSPVNVLIAEVGWFDVDHNLEVVMNLDPGAKKNLSREADQLRVPVILGWALAHNTAVYNTGHSRCPHDAARSICKSTNSNCSVGNTIEEIRGYSCHCQEGYEGNPYLTGGCQDNVYADIKECNQKEKHFCFGVCEELSGSFRCRCPNGTHGNYTKPGACIIDSVDTIRGTLVCRLLVRATGNNGTVNVN
;
A
#
# COMPACT_ATOMS: atom_id res chain seq x y z
N MET A 1 -16.23 6.17 -16.16
CA MET A 1 -16.51 5.80 -14.75
C MET A 1 -16.52 7.06 -13.90
N THR A 2 -17.49 7.19 -13.00
CA THR A 2 -17.57 8.34 -12.08
C THR A 2 -16.58 8.15 -10.95
N ILE A 3 -15.62 9.06 -10.81
CA ILE A 3 -14.56 8.97 -9.80
C ILE A 3 -14.68 10.01 -8.68
N GLY A 4 -15.48 11.06 -8.86
CA GLY A 4 -15.70 12.09 -7.84
C GLY A 4 -17.15 12.58 -7.75
N MET A 5 -17.41 13.46 -6.79
CA MET A 5 -18.74 14.04 -6.57
C MET A 5 -19.19 14.91 -7.77
N PRO A 6 -20.51 15.01 -8.03
CA PRO A 6 -21.03 15.83 -9.14
C PRO A 6 -20.56 17.28 -9.06
N GLY A 7 -20.04 17.82 -10.18
CA GLY A 7 -19.56 19.19 -10.27
C GLY A 7 -18.19 19.46 -9.65
N CYS A 8 -17.50 18.42 -9.15
CA CYS A 8 -16.17 18.54 -8.57
C CYS A 8 -15.07 18.20 -9.57
N ASN A 9 -13.96 18.93 -9.53
CA ASN A 9 -12.79 18.60 -10.32
C ASN A 9 -12.11 17.35 -9.72
N THR A 10 -11.76 16.39 -10.56
CA THR A 10 -11.22 15.08 -10.18
C THR A 10 -9.81 14.86 -10.70
N THR A 11 -9.14 15.92 -11.17
CA THR A 11 -7.76 15.84 -11.68
C THR A 11 -6.98 17.08 -11.30
N CYS A 12 -5.71 16.90 -10.93
CA CYS A 12 -4.73 17.97 -10.78
C CYS A 12 -3.43 17.56 -11.46
N GLY A 13 -3.09 18.25 -12.55
CA GLY A 13 -1.98 17.83 -13.41
C GLY A 13 -2.23 16.44 -13.96
N ASN A 14 -1.30 15.51 -13.67
CA ASN A 14 -1.39 14.12 -14.12
C ASN A 14 -1.99 13.17 -13.07
N VAL A 15 -2.44 13.70 -11.93
CA VAL A 15 -2.92 12.89 -10.81
C VAL A 15 -4.45 12.88 -10.81
N SER A 16 -5.01 11.68 -10.79
CA SER A 16 -6.44 11.45 -10.57
C SER A 16 -6.77 11.63 -9.09
N VAL A 17 -7.83 12.37 -8.79
CA VAL A 17 -8.29 12.70 -7.45
C VAL A 17 -9.70 12.11 -7.25
N PRO A 18 -9.79 10.84 -6.85
CA PRO A 18 -11.05 10.20 -6.59
C PRO A 18 -11.62 10.57 -5.21
N TYR A 19 -12.93 10.67 -5.11
CA TYR A 19 -13.61 10.75 -3.80
C TYR A 19 -13.25 9.50 -2.96
N PRO A 20 -12.92 9.61 -1.66
CA PRO A 20 -13.21 10.69 -0.71
C PRO A 20 -12.29 11.91 -0.82
N PHE A 21 -11.18 11.82 -1.54
CA PHE A 21 -10.29 12.95 -1.77
C PHE A 21 -10.92 13.96 -2.73
N GLY A 22 -10.58 15.22 -2.55
CA GLY A 22 -11.11 16.26 -3.42
C GLY A 22 -10.52 17.63 -3.14
N MET A 23 -10.87 18.56 -4.02
CA MET A 23 -10.33 19.91 -4.04
C MET A 23 -11.48 20.92 -4.12
N GLY A 24 -11.24 22.14 -3.65
CA GLY A 24 -12.21 23.22 -3.74
C GLY A 24 -13.28 23.18 -2.64
N PRO A 25 -14.58 23.28 -2.96
CA PRO A 25 -15.64 23.35 -1.95
C PRO A 25 -15.75 22.10 -1.06
N LYS A 26 -16.25 22.26 0.17
CA LYS A 26 -16.46 21.17 1.14
C LYS A 26 -17.35 20.02 0.63
N SER A 27 -18.17 20.25 -0.40
CA SER A 27 -18.98 19.20 -1.04
C SER A 27 -18.18 18.22 -1.89
N CYS A 28 -16.91 18.52 -2.18
CA CYS A 28 -16.08 17.74 -3.11
C CYS A 28 -15.18 16.71 -2.44
N TYR A 29 -15.07 16.71 -1.11
CA TYR A 29 -14.24 15.78 -0.35
C TYR A 29 -14.94 15.36 0.94
N TRP A 30 -14.51 14.23 1.49
CA TRP A 30 -14.87 13.84 2.85
C TRP A 30 -14.08 14.67 3.87
N PRO A 31 -14.64 15.06 5.03
CA PRO A 31 -13.88 15.77 6.07
C PRO A 31 -12.54 15.09 6.40
N GLY A 32 -11.44 15.85 6.39
CA GLY A 32 -10.08 15.32 6.54
C GLY A 32 -9.38 14.86 5.24
N PHE A 33 -10.08 14.82 4.10
CA PHE A 33 -9.55 14.36 2.80
C PHE A 33 -9.39 15.51 1.78
N LYS A 34 -9.30 16.75 2.26
CA LYS A 34 -9.08 17.92 1.42
C LYS A 34 -7.64 17.92 0.87
N LEU A 35 -7.51 18.11 -0.43
CA LEU A 35 -6.23 18.33 -1.11
C LEU A 35 -6.20 19.71 -1.79
N THR A 36 -5.00 20.16 -2.09
CA THR A 36 -4.76 21.45 -2.75
C THR A 36 -4.08 21.25 -4.09
N CYS A 37 -4.67 21.75 -5.17
CA CYS A 37 -4.01 21.78 -6.48
C CYS A 37 -3.25 23.09 -6.65
N ASN A 38 -1.92 23.01 -6.69
CA ASN A 38 -1.08 24.18 -6.88
C ASN A 38 -0.78 24.38 -8.37
N ASN A 39 -1.34 25.48 -8.90
CA ASN A 39 -1.15 25.93 -10.29
C ASN A 39 -0.09 27.03 -10.43
N ASN A 40 0.47 27.53 -9.31
CA ASN A 40 1.39 28.66 -9.34
C ASN A 40 2.82 28.18 -9.61
N GLY A 41 3.26 28.35 -10.86
CA GLY A 41 4.66 28.13 -11.28
C GLY A 41 5.05 26.69 -11.61
N SER A 42 4.18 25.70 -11.37
CA SER A 42 4.41 24.29 -11.75
C SER A 42 3.67 23.95 -13.05
N LYS A 43 4.37 23.36 -14.03
CA LYS A 43 3.78 22.82 -15.27
C LYS A 43 4.25 21.37 -15.45
N PRO A 44 3.38 20.35 -15.26
CA PRO A 44 1.96 20.44 -14.89
C PRO A 44 1.72 20.89 -13.43
N PRO A 45 0.48 21.26 -13.06
CA PRO A 45 0.08 21.49 -11.68
C PRO A 45 0.43 20.34 -10.74
N ARG A 46 0.72 20.66 -9.47
CA ARG A 46 1.08 19.68 -8.43
C ARG A 46 -0.04 19.53 -7.41
N LEU A 47 -0.42 18.30 -7.12
CA LEU A 47 -1.39 17.98 -6.07
C LEU A 47 -0.67 17.91 -4.73
N LEU A 48 -1.21 18.56 -3.70
CA LEU A 48 -0.55 18.73 -2.41
C LEU A 48 -1.42 18.22 -1.26
N LEU A 49 -0.77 17.55 -0.31
CA LEU A 49 -1.32 17.11 0.97
C LEU A 49 -0.70 17.96 2.11
N GLY A 50 -1.55 18.41 3.03
CA GLY A 50 -1.17 19.23 4.18
C GLY A 50 -1.31 20.74 3.93
N GLU A 51 -1.59 21.48 5.00
CA GLU A 51 -1.54 22.95 5.05
C GLU A 51 -0.70 23.37 6.27
N GLY A 52 0.01 24.52 6.19
CA GLY A 52 0.70 25.10 7.35
C GLY A 52 2.13 24.62 7.62
N SER A 53 2.57 24.74 8.88
CA SER A 53 3.95 24.57 9.36
C SER A 53 4.46 23.14 9.39
N GLY A 54 3.58 22.13 9.34
CA GLY A 54 3.91 20.69 9.41
C GLY A 54 4.46 20.08 8.11
N GLY A 55 4.66 20.88 7.06
CA GLY A 55 5.18 20.42 5.77
C GLY A 55 4.08 20.16 4.74
N VAL A 56 4.45 20.31 3.46
CA VAL A 56 3.55 20.13 2.31
C VAL A 56 4.13 19.05 1.44
N PHE A 57 3.38 17.97 1.24
CA PHE A 57 3.81 16.82 0.44
C PHE A 57 3.16 16.84 -0.93
N GLU A 58 3.88 16.39 -1.96
CA GLU A 58 3.29 16.19 -3.29
C GLU A 58 2.61 14.83 -3.33
N VAL A 59 1.32 14.81 -3.66
CA VAL A 59 0.59 13.57 -3.93
C VAL A 59 0.84 13.19 -5.38
N VAL A 60 1.32 11.98 -5.62
CA VAL A 60 1.61 11.49 -6.98
C VAL A 60 0.69 10.36 -7.42
N ASP A 61 0.09 9.63 -6.48
CA ASP A 61 -0.89 8.58 -6.77
C ASP A 61 -1.87 8.34 -5.61
N ILE A 62 -3.11 7.97 -5.94
CA ILE A 62 -4.17 7.62 -4.98
C ILE A 62 -4.84 6.32 -5.45
N SER A 63 -4.64 5.23 -4.72
CA SER A 63 -5.21 3.91 -5.03
C SER A 63 -6.43 3.56 -4.17
N LEU A 64 -7.63 3.68 -4.73
CA LEU A 64 -8.86 3.22 -4.07
C LEU A 64 -8.84 1.71 -3.77
N LYS A 65 -8.20 0.92 -4.64
CA LYS A 65 -8.14 -0.54 -4.52
C LYS A 65 -7.37 -0.97 -3.28
N ASN A 66 -6.26 -0.31 -3.00
CA ASN A 66 -5.37 -0.67 -1.89
C ASN A 66 -5.60 0.21 -0.65
N SER A 67 -6.39 1.27 -0.77
CA SER A 67 -6.53 2.31 0.27
C SER A 67 -5.20 3.00 0.61
N THR A 68 -4.34 3.20 -0.40
CA THR A 68 -2.98 3.75 -0.25
C THR A 68 -2.72 4.99 -1.09
N MET A 69 -2.10 6.00 -0.49
CA MET A 69 -1.70 7.26 -1.14
C MET A 69 -0.19 7.30 -1.23
N ARG A 70 0.34 7.52 -2.44
CA ARG A 70 1.76 7.75 -2.64
C ARG A 70 2.03 9.25 -2.62
N ILE A 71 2.79 9.68 -1.63
CA ILE A 71 3.27 11.04 -1.50
C ILE A 71 4.77 11.11 -1.76
N VAL A 72 5.27 12.30 -2.08
CA VAL A 72 6.69 12.58 -2.26
C VAL A 72 7.08 13.72 -1.33
N ASN A 73 8.07 13.44 -0.48
CA ASN A 73 8.81 14.47 0.23
C ASN A 73 9.91 15.02 -0.69
N HIS A 74 10.00 16.34 -0.77
CA HIS A 74 11.03 17.03 -1.56
C HIS A 74 12.10 17.52 -0.61
N GLY A 75 13.34 17.13 -0.87
CA GLY A 75 14.43 17.39 0.05
C GLY A 75 14.59 16.31 1.10
N LEU A 76 15.80 16.18 1.62
CA LEU A 76 15.99 15.70 2.99
C LEU A 76 15.43 16.78 3.91
N ARG A 77 14.12 16.79 4.17
CA ARG A 77 13.63 17.54 5.33
C ARG A 77 14.33 16.90 6.52
N PRO A 78 15.26 17.60 7.18
CA PRO A 78 15.98 17.00 8.28
C PRO A 78 14.92 16.66 9.31
N ILE A 79 14.99 15.44 9.80
CA ILE A 79 14.46 15.11 11.11
C ILE A 79 15.34 15.91 12.08
N ASN A 80 14.98 17.19 12.26
CA ASN A 80 15.74 18.33 12.78
C ASN A 80 17.05 18.00 13.56
N MET A 81 18.13 17.69 12.86
CA MET A 81 19.32 16.99 13.41
C MET A 81 20.25 17.84 14.31
N SER A 82 19.87 19.04 14.71
CA SER A 82 20.78 19.94 15.44
C SER A 82 21.10 19.50 16.88
N ASP A 83 20.35 18.56 17.47
CA ASP A 83 20.52 18.12 18.87
C ASP A 83 20.57 16.58 19.06
N GLY A 84 20.67 15.80 17.97
CA GLY A 84 20.64 14.33 18.03
C GLY A 84 19.23 13.74 18.12
N SER A 85 18.19 14.56 17.98
CA SER A 85 16.80 14.13 17.89
C SER A 85 16.10 14.84 16.73
N GLY A 86 14.91 14.37 16.33
CA GLY A 86 14.06 15.16 15.46
C GLY A 86 12.70 14.51 15.22
N GLN A 87 11.90 15.11 14.34
CA GLN A 87 10.56 14.60 14.02
C GLN A 87 10.31 14.48 12.52
N TRP A 88 9.56 13.44 12.14
CA TRP A 88 8.92 13.29 10.85
C TRP A 88 7.40 13.35 11.07
N ILE A 89 6.70 14.25 10.37
CA ILE A 89 5.27 14.51 10.61
C ILE A 89 4.55 14.64 9.26
N ILE A 90 3.36 14.04 9.15
CA ILE A 90 2.45 14.19 8.02
C ILE A 90 1.52 15.39 8.25
N GLY A 91 2.08 16.61 8.18
CA GLY A 91 1.30 17.86 8.30
C GLY A 91 0.41 17.95 9.55
N GLU A 92 -0.44 18.98 9.62
CA GLU A 92 -1.58 19.01 10.54
C GLU A 92 -2.81 18.57 9.75
N ALA A 93 -3.20 17.30 9.84
CA ALA A 93 -4.48 16.85 9.30
C ALA A 93 -5.57 17.22 10.30
N GLU A 94 -6.68 17.80 9.83
CA GLU A 94 -7.87 17.99 10.66
C GLU A 94 -8.24 16.65 11.31
N THR A 95 -8.17 16.58 12.63
CA THR A 95 -8.64 15.43 13.40
C THR A 95 -10.10 15.17 13.04
N VAL A 96 -10.41 13.97 12.53
CA VAL A 96 -11.78 13.62 12.14
C VAL A 96 -12.43 12.86 13.30
N GLY A 97 -13.33 13.54 14.03
CA GLY A 97 -14.03 12.94 15.17
C GLY A 97 -13.14 12.76 16.41
N PRO A 98 -13.41 11.78 17.29
CA PRO A 98 -12.67 11.60 18.55
C PRO A 98 -11.26 11.05 18.30
N GLY A 99 -10.37 11.92 17.81
CA GLY A 99 -8.90 11.79 17.87
C GLY A 99 -8.19 11.11 16.70
N GLY A 100 -8.88 10.79 15.59
CA GLY A 100 -8.28 10.05 14.48
C GLY A 100 -7.67 10.93 13.38
N TRP A 101 -6.50 10.54 12.88
CA TRP A 101 -5.90 11.08 11.66
C TRP A 101 -6.39 10.26 10.46
N PRO A 102 -6.89 10.89 9.37
CA PRO A 102 -7.46 10.18 8.23
C PRO A 102 -6.42 9.42 7.40
N THR A 103 -5.15 9.81 7.51
CA THR A 103 -4.01 9.24 6.78
C THR A 103 -2.85 9.01 7.74
N LEU A 104 -2.30 7.79 7.77
CA LEU A 104 -1.09 7.42 8.52
C LEU A 104 -0.07 6.78 7.59
N LEU A 105 1.17 6.63 8.04
CA LEU A 105 2.16 5.80 7.33
C LEU A 105 1.63 4.36 7.18
N ASP A 106 1.67 3.81 5.97
CA ASP A 106 1.20 2.44 5.72
C ASP A 106 2.22 1.40 6.25
N PRO A 107 1.82 0.50 7.16
CA PRO A 107 2.69 -0.53 7.71
C PRO A 107 3.27 -1.45 6.63
N GLY A 108 4.57 -1.72 6.69
CA GLY A 108 5.25 -2.65 5.79
C GLY A 108 5.50 -2.13 4.37
N SER A 109 4.85 -1.04 3.95
CA SER A 109 5.07 -0.39 2.65
C SER A 109 6.21 0.63 2.66
N ASN A 110 6.75 0.94 3.85
CA ASN A 110 7.82 1.91 4.04
C ASN A 110 9.00 1.33 4.82
N GLU A 111 10.19 1.82 4.50
CA GLU A 111 11.45 1.49 5.13
C GLU A 111 12.06 2.70 5.85
N PHE A 112 12.73 2.41 6.96
CA PHE A 112 13.54 3.33 7.75
C PHE A 112 15.00 3.20 7.33
N ILE A 113 15.58 4.29 6.87
CA ILE A 113 16.92 4.32 6.29
C ILE A 113 17.82 5.21 7.14
N LEU A 114 19.01 4.70 7.46
CA LEU A 114 20.08 5.42 8.13
C LEU A 114 21.34 5.36 7.26
N THR A 115 21.96 6.51 7.02
CA THR A 115 23.32 6.58 6.47
C THR A 115 24.22 7.32 7.47
N GLY A 116 25.48 6.92 7.54
CA GLY A 116 26.44 7.44 8.50
C GLY A 116 27.28 6.33 9.13
N CYS A 117 28.30 6.71 9.88
CA CYS A 117 29.23 5.78 10.49
C CYS A 117 29.09 5.73 12.01
N ASN A 118 29.09 4.51 12.56
CA ASN A 118 29.06 4.24 14.00
C ASN A 118 27.93 4.99 14.71
N VAL A 119 26.74 4.92 14.15
CA VAL A 119 25.55 5.63 14.63
C VAL A 119 24.36 4.69 14.60
N GLN A 120 23.49 4.82 15.60
CA GLN A 120 22.20 4.16 15.68
C GLN A 120 21.10 5.22 15.61
N ALA A 121 20.05 4.95 14.83
CA ALA A 121 18.82 5.70 14.81
C ALA A 121 17.67 4.83 15.34
N THR A 122 16.86 5.42 16.21
CA THR A 122 15.67 4.80 16.78
C THR A 122 14.46 5.59 16.32
N LEU A 123 13.48 4.93 15.73
CA LEU A 123 12.22 5.52 15.29
C LEU A 123 11.15 5.25 16.35
N LEU A 124 10.49 6.31 16.83
CA LEU A 124 9.48 6.26 17.89
C LEU A 124 8.13 6.73 17.34
N GLY A 125 7.13 5.84 17.33
CA GLY A 125 5.73 6.16 16.98
C GLY A 125 4.89 6.15 18.24
N ASN A 126 4.15 7.23 18.53
CA ASN A 126 3.30 7.35 19.72
C ASN A 126 3.99 6.97 21.05
N GLY A 127 5.26 7.36 21.19
CA GLY A 127 6.07 7.09 22.38
C GLY A 127 6.58 5.65 22.50
N SER A 128 6.31 4.78 21.53
CA SER A 128 6.77 3.39 21.48
C SER A 128 7.75 3.16 20.33
N LEU A 129 8.60 2.13 20.46
CA LEU A 129 9.54 1.75 19.40
C LEU A 129 8.78 1.31 18.14
N ALA A 130 8.98 2.05 17.05
CA ALA A 130 8.41 1.78 15.74
C ALA A 130 9.39 1.02 14.83
N SER A 131 10.66 1.42 14.86
CA SER A 131 11.74 0.80 14.10
C SER A 131 13.11 1.23 14.66
N GLY A 132 14.18 0.61 14.17
CA GLY A 132 15.55 0.97 14.53
C GLY A 132 16.54 0.52 13.48
N CYS A 133 17.61 1.30 13.33
CA CYS A 133 18.70 1.03 12.41
C CYS A 133 20.04 1.37 13.04
N ALA A 134 21.07 0.57 12.80
CA ALA A 134 22.43 0.87 13.23
C ALA A 134 23.39 0.65 12.07
N SER A 135 24.32 1.59 11.91
CA SER A 135 25.34 1.55 10.89
C SER A 135 26.72 1.64 11.52
N PHE A 136 27.64 0.81 11.04
CA PHE A 136 29.00 0.65 11.54
C PHE A 136 29.99 0.93 10.42
N CYS A 137 31.19 1.40 10.75
CA CYS A 137 32.26 1.55 9.76
C CYS A 137 33.55 0.95 10.33
N PRO A 138 34.25 0.09 9.59
CA PRO A 138 35.54 -0.42 10.01
C PRO A 138 36.55 0.74 10.08
N GLU A 139 37.40 0.73 11.10
CA GLU A 139 38.62 1.52 11.10
C GLU A 139 39.59 0.91 10.07
N PHE A 140 39.63 1.48 8.88
CA PHE A 140 40.72 1.19 7.95
C PHE A 140 41.88 2.10 8.31
N GLY A 141 42.95 1.51 8.86
CA GLY A 141 44.25 2.18 8.87
C GLY A 141 44.55 2.65 7.45
N ASP A 142 44.85 3.94 7.30
CA ASP A 142 45.06 4.67 6.05
C ASP A 142 43.82 5.25 5.35
N GLY A 143 43.09 6.16 6.00
CA GLY A 143 42.36 7.25 5.32
C GLY A 143 41.27 6.88 4.30
N ILE A 144 40.75 5.65 4.33
CA ILE A 144 39.72 5.17 3.40
C ILE A 144 38.36 5.77 3.79
N SER A 145 37.69 6.41 2.82
CA SER A 145 36.34 7.01 2.99
C SER A 145 35.25 5.94 3.10
N ALA A 146 34.13 6.22 3.79
CA ALA A 146 32.95 5.35 3.84
C ALA A 146 32.45 4.93 2.45
N THR A 147 32.61 5.81 1.45
CA THR A 147 32.28 5.54 0.03
C THR A 147 33.20 4.49 -0.60
N GLN A 148 34.47 4.42 -0.19
CA GLN A 148 35.45 3.46 -0.72
C GLN A 148 35.26 2.03 -0.18
N ILE A 149 34.49 1.86 0.91
CA ILE A 149 34.07 0.54 1.41
C ILE A 149 33.19 -0.16 0.36
N TYR A 150 32.32 0.61 -0.28
CA TYR A 150 31.36 0.14 -1.26
C TYR A 150 31.98 -0.10 -2.64
N GLU A 151 32.98 0.70 -3.03
CA GLU A 151 33.74 0.47 -4.27
C GLU A 151 34.55 -0.84 -4.24
N ARG A 152 34.88 -1.36 -3.04
CA ARG A 152 35.64 -2.61 -2.86
C ARG A 152 34.78 -3.87 -2.76
N GLY A 153 33.50 -3.74 -2.42
CA GLY A 153 32.62 -4.87 -2.16
C GLY A 153 31.86 -5.32 -3.41
N ASN A 154 31.83 -6.64 -3.68
CA ASN A 154 30.93 -7.20 -4.70
C ASN A 154 29.44 -7.15 -4.29
N SER A 155 29.14 -6.83 -3.02
CA SER A 155 27.76 -6.69 -2.51
C SER A 155 27.36 -5.21 -2.45
N LYS A 156 26.49 -4.80 -3.37
CA LYS A 156 25.87 -3.48 -3.43
C LYS A 156 24.64 -3.36 -2.51
N ALA A 157 24.69 -3.91 -1.31
CA ALA A 157 23.55 -3.94 -0.39
C ALA A 157 23.81 -3.05 0.82
N CYS A 158 22.81 -2.25 1.21
CA CYS A 158 22.87 -1.48 2.44
C CYS A 158 22.68 -2.41 3.65
N SER A 159 23.80 -2.90 4.20
CA SER A 159 23.81 -4.02 5.15
C SER A 159 24.60 -3.70 6.42
N ASN A 160 24.17 -2.66 7.13
CA ASN A 160 24.72 -2.17 8.41
C ASN A 160 26.15 -1.62 8.36
N ILE A 161 26.79 -1.54 7.20
CA ILE A 161 28.13 -0.94 7.07
C ILE A 161 28.01 0.40 6.34
N GLY A 162 28.14 1.54 7.01
CA GLY A 162 27.94 2.88 6.40
C GLY A 162 26.48 3.25 6.08
N CYS A 163 25.57 2.28 5.99
CA CYS A 163 24.14 2.51 6.02
C CYS A 163 23.36 1.30 6.56
N CYS A 164 22.09 1.50 6.87
CA CYS A 164 21.16 0.48 7.32
C CYS A 164 19.75 0.76 6.76
N GLN A 165 19.02 -0.31 6.42
CA GLN A 165 17.59 -0.31 6.08
C GLN A 165 16.84 -1.21 7.06
N SER A 166 15.68 -0.75 7.54
CA SER A 166 14.83 -1.50 8.46
C SER A 166 13.35 -1.30 8.14
N THR A 167 12.50 -2.28 8.45
CA THR A 167 11.07 -2.17 8.17
C THR A 167 10.34 -1.29 9.18
N ILE A 168 9.26 -0.62 8.77
CA ILE A 168 8.36 0.09 9.68
C ILE A 168 7.01 -0.64 9.69
N GLN A 169 6.65 -1.25 10.83
CA GLN A 169 5.43 -2.07 10.96
C GLN A 169 4.31 -1.39 11.76
N THR A 170 4.59 -0.23 12.33
CA THR A 170 3.63 0.58 13.09
C THR A 170 3.15 1.73 12.23
N ALA A 171 1.84 2.00 12.18
CA ALA A 171 1.31 3.20 11.54
C ALA A 171 1.33 4.37 12.52
N SER A 172 1.73 5.56 12.06
CA SER A 172 1.61 6.81 12.80
C SER A 172 1.61 7.99 11.82
N ALA A 173 1.06 9.12 12.25
CA ALA A 173 1.13 10.40 11.54
C ALA A 173 2.39 11.18 11.91
N SER A 174 3.03 10.80 13.01
CA SER A 174 4.23 11.44 13.54
C SER A 174 5.18 10.41 14.12
N TYR A 175 6.45 10.52 13.76
CA TYR A 175 7.53 9.76 14.37
C TYR A 175 8.58 10.69 14.93
N GLY A 176 9.00 10.42 16.16
CA GLY A 176 10.26 10.92 16.69
C GLY A 176 11.42 10.07 16.19
N VAL A 177 12.58 10.68 16.00
CA VAL A 177 13.84 9.97 15.80
C VAL A 177 14.82 10.38 16.87
N GLU A 178 15.51 9.38 17.42
CA GLU A 178 16.60 9.56 18.36
C GLU A 178 17.86 8.95 17.78
N LEU A 179 18.95 9.72 17.79
CA LEU A 179 20.25 9.27 17.34
C LEU A 179 21.17 9.02 18.53
N LYS A 180 21.94 7.96 18.40
CA LYS A 180 22.95 7.57 19.37
C LYS A 180 24.26 7.29 18.66
N GLN A 181 25.28 8.07 18.98
CA GLN A 181 26.64 7.74 18.56
C GLN A 181 27.09 6.46 19.27
N LEU A 182 27.60 5.51 18.49
CA LEU A 182 28.17 4.27 19.00
C LEU A 182 29.66 4.52 19.22
N ASN A 183 30.08 4.58 20.49
CA ASN A 183 31.48 4.83 20.84
C ASN A 183 32.34 3.61 20.47
N TYR A 184 33.04 3.74 19.34
CA TYR A 184 34.25 3.00 19.02
C TYR A 184 35.43 3.97 19.22
N SER A 185 36.52 3.47 19.79
CA SER A 185 37.69 4.19 20.34
C SER A 185 38.03 5.57 19.74
N SER A 186 38.23 6.54 20.64
CA SER A 186 38.31 8.00 20.45
C SER A 186 39.55 8.56 19.73
N VAL A 187 40.09 7.91 18.69
CA VAL A 187 41.28 8.45 18.00
C VAL A 187 40.91 9.22 16.72
N TYR A 188 39.73 8.95 16.13
CA TYR A 188 39.21 9.68 14.97
C TYR A 188 37.71 9.95 15.13
N SER A 189 37.34 10.83 16.06
CA SER A 189 35.96 11.28 16.28
C SER A 189 35.35 12.06 15.11
N ASN A 190 36.13 12.31 14.06
CA ASN A 190 35.73 13.03 12.85
C ASN A 190 35.85 12.12 11.62
N PHE A 191 34.97 11.14 11.49
CA PHE A 191 34.59 10.71 10.15
C PHE A 191 33.48 11.65 9.68
N GLY A 192 33.87 12.65 8.87
CA GLY A 192 33.01 13.70 8.31
C GLY A 192 32.00 13.20 7.26
N SER A 193 31.36 12.06 7.51
CA SER A 193 30.23 11.59 6.73
C SER A 193 28.95 12.14 7.35
N PRO A 194 28.10 12.82 6.57
CA PRO A 194 26.83 13.32 7.06
C PRO A 194 25.95 12.15 7.51
N VAL A 195 25.31 12.31 8.68
CA VAL A 195 24.30 11.35 9.14
C VAL A 195 22.97 11.76 8.55
N ASN A 196 22.34 10.87 7.78
CA ASN A 196 21.02 11.12 7.21
C ASN A 196 20.05 10.02 7.64
N VAL A 197 18.83 10.45 7.97
CA VAL A 197 17.71 9.58 8.34
C VAL A 197 16.55 9.84 7.42
N LEU A 198 15.99 8.79 6.83
CA LEU A 198 14.87 8.88 5.90
C LEU A 198 13.79 7.83 6.21
N ILE A 199 12.56 8.16 5.84
CA ILE A 199 11.46 7.22 5.67
C ILE A 199 11.11 7.25 4.18
N ALA A 200 11.12 6.09 3.53
CA ALA A 200 10.83 5.96 2.10
C ALA A 200 9.99 4.72 1.80
N GLU A 201 9.36 4.68 0.63
CA GLU A 201 8.74 3.48 0.07
C GLU A 201 9.78 2.36 -0.09
N VAL A 202 9.41 1.13 0.29
CA VAL A 202 10.29 -0.04 0.19
C VAL A 202 10.86 -0.18 -1.22
N GLY A 203 12.19 -0.30 -1.31
CA GLY A 203 12.90 -0.49 -2.57
C GLY A 203 13.25 0.83 -3.29
N TRP A 204 12.90 1.98 -2.72
CA TRP A 204 13.36 3.26 -3.22
C TRP A 204 14.85 3.48 -2.93
N PHE A 205 15.34 3.04 -1.77
CA PHE A 205 16.74 3.20 -1.42
C PHE A 205 17.60 2.11 -2.05
N ASP A 206 17.91 2.33 -3.32
CA ASP A 206 18.82 1.50 -4.12
C ASP A 206 20.20 2.14 -4.23
N VAL A 207 21.21 1.28 -4.19
CA VAL A 207 22.63 1.59 -4.26
C VAL A 207 23.05 2.17 -5.61
N ASP A 208 22.36 1.79 -6.69
CA ASP A 208 22.71 2.25 -8.04
C ASP A 208 22.26 3.69 -8.36
N HIS A 209 21.41 4.32 -7.52
CA HIS A 209 20.85 5.64 -7.82
C HIS A 209 20.81 6.62 -6.64
N ASN A 210 20.36 6.18 -5.47
CA ASN A 210 20.04 7.10 -4.37
C ASN A 210 21.09 7.06 -3.24
N LEU A 211 21.80 5.95 -3.06
CA LEU A 211 22.81 5.80 -2.00
C LEU A 211 23.93 6.84 -2.10
N GLU A 212 24.54 6.99 -3.28
CA GLU A 212 25.66 7.92 -3.48
C GLU A 212 25.25 9.35 -3.19
N VAL A 213 24.06 9.75 -3.65
CA VAL A 213 23.49 11.08 -3.35
C VAL A 213 23.33 11.20 -1.85
N VAL A 214 22.54 10.34 -1.21
CA VAL A 214 22.21 10.43 0.23
C VAL A 214 23.44 10.39 1.13
N MET A 215 24.43 9.54 0.86
CA MET A 215 25.64 9.45 1.67
C MET A 215 26.55 10.67 1.56
N ASN A 216 26.56 11.33 0.39
CA ASN A 216 27.42 12.50 0.17
C ASN A 216 26.72 13.82 0.52
N LEU A 217 25.42 13.80 0.81
CA LEU A 217 24.64 14.98 1.18
C LEU A 217 25.09 15.54 2.53
N ASP A 218 26.02 16.49 2.49
CA ASP A 218 26.40 17.33 3.62
C ASP A 218 25.70 18.70 3.53
N PRO A 219 24.72 19.00 4.40
CA PRO A 219 24.02 20.28 4.43
C PRO A 219 24.94 21.49 4.65
N GLY A 220 26.14 21.29 5.20
CA GLY A 220 27.07 22.34 5.59
C GLY A 220 28.23 22.62 4.62
N ALA A 221 28.58 21.70 3.71
CA ALA A 221 29.88 21.76 3.02
C ALA A 221 29.87 22.13 1.53
N LYS A 222 28.76 22.00 0.77
CA LYS A 222 28.78 22.23 -0.70
C LYS A 222 27.45 22.79 -1.25
N LYS A 223 27.50 24.01 -1.83
CA LYS A 223 26.35 24.69 -2.49
C LYS A 223 25.71 23.94 -3.66
N ASN A 224 26.41 23.00 -4.29
CA ASN A 224 25.86 22.20 -5.40
C ASN A 224 25.10 20.97 -4.90
N LEU A 225 25.55 20.34 -3.81
CA LEU A 225 24.85 19.19 -3.22
C LEU A 225 23.57 19.59 -2.51
N SER A 226 23.48 20.81 -1.96
CA SER A 226 22.21 21.32 -1.45
C SER A 226 21.13 21.34 -2.54
N ARG A 227 21.49 21.65 -3.79
CA ARG A 227 20.57 21.65 -4.93
C ARG A 227 20.14 20.25 -5.38
N GLU A 228 21.00 19.25 -5.20
CA GLU A 228 20.68 17.83 -5.44
C GLU A 228 19.80 17.27 -4.31
N ALA A 229 20.10 17.61 -3.05
CA ALA A 229 19.24 17.34 -1.90
C ALA A 229 17.83 17.90 -2.14
N ASP A 230 17.70 19.17 -2.51
CA ASP A 230 16.42 19.83 -2.78
C ASP A 230 15.63 19.17 -3.92
N GLN A 231 16.31 18.46 -4.82
CA GLN A 231 15.70 17.70 -5.93
C GLN A 231 15.40 16.24 -5.58
N LEU A 232 15.88 15.75 -4.42
CA LEU A 232 15.63 14.39 -3.99
C LEU A 232 14.13 14.22 -3.73
N ARG A 233 13.53 13.31 -4.50
CA ARG A 233 12.12 12.95 -4.41
C ARG A 233 12.02 11.63 -3.67
N VAL A 234 11.69 11.71 -2.39
CA VAL A 234 11.58 10.53 -1.51
C VAL A 234 10.09 10.14 -1.43
N PRO A 235 9.66 9.06 -2.11
CA PRO A 235 8.29 8.60 -2.06
C PRO A 235 8.00 7.94 -0.70
N VAL A 236 6.77 8.08 -0.22
CA VAL A 236 6.25 7.47 1.01
C VAL A 236 4.83 6.99 0.73
N ILE A 237 4.48 5.81 1.25
CA ILE A 237 3.15 5.22 1.13
C ILE A 237 2.36 5.47 2.41
N LEU A 238 1.21 6.13 2.28
CA LEU A 238 0.27 6.35 3.37
C LEU A 238 -0.94 5.44 3.21
N GLY A 239 -1.44 4.90 4.30
CA GLY A 239 -2.76 4.26 4.37
C GLY A 239 -3.81 5.27 4.80
N TRP A 240 -5.06 5.10 4.35
CA TRP A 240 -6.18 5.92 4.82
C TRP A 240 -7.41 5.11 5.21
N ALA A 241 -8.25 5.72 6.03
CA ALA A 241 -9.58 5.22 6.33
C ALA A 241 -10.54 6.37 6.65
N LEU A 242 -11.83 6.17 6.38
CA LEU A 242 -12.86 7.15 6.73
C LEU A 242 -13.34 6.91 8.15
N ALA A 243 -13.27 7.94 8.98
CA ALA A 243 -13.89 7.92 10.30
C ALA A 243 -15.43 7.85 10.16
N HIS A 244 -16.06 7.11 11.08
CA HIS A 244 -17.52 7.06 11.22
C HIS A 244 -17.94 7.54 12.62
N ASN A 245 -19.16 8.07 12.74
CA ASN A 245 -19.68 8.66 13.98
C ASN A 245 -19.88 7.64 15.11
N THR A 246 -19.97 6.34 14.80
CA THR A 246 -19.92 5.31 15.83
C THR A 246 -18.47 5.08 16.22
N ALA A 247 -18.19 5.18 17.52
CA ALA A 247 -16.91 4.74 18.05
C ALA A 247 -16.62 3.33 17.52
N VAL A 248 -15.43 3.12 16.96
CA VAL A 248 -14.94 1.79 16.64
C VAL A 248 -14.79 1.07 17.98
N TYR A 249 -15.89 0.47 18.44
CA TYR A 249 -15.86 -0.37 19.63
C TYR A 249 -14.94 -1.53 19.29
N ASN A 250 -13.95 -1.71 20.16
CA ASN A 250 -12.97 -2.78 20.17
C ASN A 250 -13.65 -4.13 20.39
N THR A 251 -14.55 -4.48 19.48
CA THR A 251 -15.13 -5.80 19.36
C THR A 251 -14.29 -6.44 18.27
N GLY A 252 -13.63 -7.56 18.55
CA GLY A 252 -12.75 -8.27 17.60
C GLY A 252 -13.47 -8.82 16.36
N HIS A 253 -14.42 -8.07 15.80
CA HIS A 253 -15.14 -8.35 14.57
C HIS A 253 -14.40 -7.66 13.43
N SER A 254 -13.84 -8.46 12.54
CA SER A 254 -13.21 -8.05 11.28
C SER A 254 -14.20 -7.44 10.25
N ARG A 255 -15.44 -7.11 10.66
CA ARG A 255 -16.54 -6.72 9.78
C ARG A 255 -17.07 -5.36 10.16
N CYS A 256 -17.25 -4.50 9.17
CA CYS A 256 -17.86 -3.20 9.35
C CYS A 256 -19.28 -3.33 9.93
N PRO A 257 -19.65 -2.48 10.91
CA PRO A 257 -21.06 -2.28 11.28
C PRO A 257 -21.92 -1.94 10.04
N HIS A 258 -23.15 -2.46 9.99
CA HIS A 258 -24.04 -2.29 8.83
C HIS A 258 -24.34 -0.81 8.50
N ASP A 259 -24.43 0.03 9.52
CA ASP A 259 -24.58 1.48 9.43
C ASP A 259 -23.33 2.15 8.85
N ALA A 260 -22.13 1.76 9.29
CA ALA A 260 -20.85 2.23 8.73
C ALA A 260 -20.71 1.83 7.25
N ALA A 261 -20.96 0.55 6.93
CA ALA A 261 -20.88 0.03 5.57
C ALA A 261 -21.85 0.78 4.62
N ARG A 262 -23.10 1.02 5.05
CA ARG A 262 -24.11 1.71 4.24
C ARG A 262 -23.89 3.23 4.14
N SER A 263 -23.29 3.83 5.17
CA SER A 263 -23.03 5.27 5.19
C SER A 263 -21.78 5.67 4.41
N ILE A 264 -20.76 4.81 4.37
CA ILE A 264 -19.47 5.09 3.73
C ILE A 264 -19.39 4.45 2.33
N CYS A 265 -19.65 3.15 2.20
CA CYS A 265 -19.58 2.43 0.93
C CYS A 265 -20.92 2.56 0.19
N LYS A 266 -21.02 3.57 -0.69
CA LYS A 266 -22.28 3.92 -1.37
C LYS A 266 -22.60 3.04 -2.57
N SER A 267 -21.59 2.39 -3.15
CA SER A 267 -21.79 1.53 -4.31
C SER A 267 -22.38 0.17 -3.91
N THR A 268 -23.31 -0.37 -4.70
CA THR A 268 -23.94 -1.69 -4.42
C THR A 268 -22.96 -2.85 -4.50
N ASN A 269 -21.99 -2.80 -5.41
CA ASN A 269 -20.98 -3.84 -5.63
C ASN A 269 -19.65 -3.47 -4.95
N SER A 270 -19.76 -2.99 -3.71
CA SER A 270 -18.61 -2.67 -2.86
C SER A 270 -18.63 -3.50 -1.60
N ASN A 271 -17.46 -3.66 -1.00
CA ASN A 271 -17.29 -4.28 0.30
C ASN A 271 -16.59 -3.30 1.24
N CYS A 272 -16.88 -3.46 2.52
CA CYS A 272 -16.36 -2.62 3.58
C CYS A 272 -15.37 -3.42 4.43
N SER A 273 -14.20 -2.85 4.66
CA SER A 273 -13.19 -3.37 5.57
C SER A 273 -12.93 -2.37 6.68
N VAL A 274 -12.64 -2.88 7.89
CA VAL A 274 -12.00 -2.05 8.91
C VAL A 274 -10.65 -1.62 8.34
N GLY A 275 -10.35 -0.32 8.35
CA GLY A 275 -9.05 0.18 7.91
C GLY A 275 -7.94 -0.56 8.66
N ASN A 276 -6.83 -0.86 7.97
CA ASN A 276 -5.78 -1.79 8.44
C ASN A 276 -5.57 -1.74 9.96
N THR A 277 -5.65 -2.93 10.54
CA THR A 277 -5.65 -3.38 11.94
C THR A 277 -4.63 -2.73 12.90
N ILE A 278 -4.71 -1.42 13.10
CA ILE A 278 -3.93 -0.73 14.13
C ILE A 278 -4.90 0.14 14.92
N GLU A 279 -4.83 0.06 16.25
CA GLU A 279 -5.74 0.68 17.24
C GLU A 279 -5.94 2.21 17.05
N GLU A 280 -5.14 2.82 16.17
CA GLU A 280 -4.98 4.25 15.94
C GLU A 280 -5.70 4.74 14.67
N ILE A 281 -5.83 3.93 13.62
CA ILE A 281 -6.69 4.25 12.46
C ILE A 281 -8.11 3.81 12.78
N ARG A 282 -8.86 4.64 13.50
CA ARG A 282 -10.29 4.42 13.71
C ARG A 282 -11.06 4.79 12.45
N GLY A 283 -11.18 3.86 11.51
CA GLY A 283 -11.94 4.11 10.29
C GLY A 283 -12.24 2.87 9.46
N TYR A 284 -12.95 3.12 8.35
CA TYR A 284 -13.36 2.10 7.40
C TYR A 284 -12.88 2.45 6.00
N SER A 285 -12.53 1.42 5.24
CA SER A 285 -12.21 1.53 3.83
C SER A 285 -13.23 0.75 2.99
N CYS A 286 -13.44 1.20 1.76
CA CYS A 286 -14.34 0.57 0.83
C CYS A 286 -13.55 0.15 -0.41
N HIS A 287 -13.83 -1.04 -0.91
CA HIS A 287 -13.23 -1.55 -2.13
C HIS A 287 -14.33 -2.15 -3.01
N CYS A 288 -14.17 -2.05 -4.33
CA CYS A 288 -15.09 -2.76 -5.23
C CYS A 288 -14.92 -4.27 -5.05
N GLN A 289 -16.01 -5.01 -5.26
CA GLN A 289 -15.98 -6.46 -5.27
C GLN A 289 -15.15 -6.98 -6.45
N GLU A 290 -14.69 -8.22 -6.38
CA GLU A 290 -14.00 -8.87 -7.49
C GLU A 290 -14.84 -8.80 -8.77
N GLY A 291 -14.20 -8.51 -9.91
CA GLY A 291 -14.87 -8.26 -11.19
C GLY A 291 -15.46 -6.86 -11.39
N TYR A 292 -15.45 -6.01 -10.35
CA TYR A 292 -15.93 -4.62 -10.44
C TYR A 292 -14.80 -3.61 -10.27
N GLU A 293 -14.88 -2.51 -11.01
CA GLU A 293 -13.93 -1.39 -10.91
C GLU A 293 -14.62 -0.04 -10.77
N GLY A 294 -13.87 0.93 -10.25
CA GLY A 294 -14.31 2.31 -10.10
C GLY A 294 -14.26 2.78 -8.64
N ASN A 295 -15.24 3.57 -8.24
CA ASN A 295 -15.23 4.23 -6.94
C ASN A 295 -16.31 3.67 -6.00
N PRO A 296 -15.94 2.89 -4.97
CA PRO A 296 -16.91 2.29 -4.04
C PRO A 296 -17.61 3.30 -3.12
N TYR A 297 -17.06 4.51 -2.97
CA TYR A 297 -17.61 5.58 -2.15
C TYR A 297 -18.72 6.38 -2.86
N LEU A 298 -19.00 6.09 -4.13
CA LEU A 298 -20.03 6.76 -4.93
C LEU A 298 -21.15 5.80 -5.31
N THR A 299 -22.39 6.28 -5.32
CA THR A 299 -23.55 5.50 -5.77
C THR A 299 -23.36 5.10 -7.23
N GLY A 300 -23.41 3.80 -7.53
CA GLY A 300 -23.16 3.27 -8.87
C GLY A 300 -21.71 3.43 -9.36
N GLY A 301 -20.77 3.67 -8.43
CA GLY A 301 -19.38 3.93 -8.77
C GLY A 301 -18.54 2.66 -9.00
N CYS A 302 -18.93 1.50 -8.44
CA CYS A 302 -18.36 0.20 -8.85
C CYS A 302 -19.18 -0.34 -10.02
N GLN A 303 -18.58 -0.32 -11.19
CA GLN A 303 -19.18 -0.76 -12.45
C GLN A 303 -18.52 -2.06 -12.89
N ASP A 304 -19.31 -2.90 -13.55
CA ASP A 304 -18.81 -4.13 -14.16
C ASP A 304 -17.73 -3.75 -15.17
N ASN A 305 -16.51 -4.26 -14.97
CA ASN A 305 -15.48 -4.07 -15.96
C ASN A 305 -15.68 -5.13 -17.04
N VAL A 306 -16.62 -4.90 -17.97
CA VAL A 306 -16.95 -5.87 -19.05
C VAL A 306 -15.72 -6.34 -19.84
N TYR A 307 -14.63 -5.57 -19.85
CA TYR A 307 -13.38 -5.89 -20.52
C TYR A 307 -12.34 -6.63 -19.64
N ALA A 308 -12.42 -6.55 -18.31
CA ALA A 308 -11.58 -7.31 -17.37
C ALA A 308 -12.33 -8.41 -16.61
N ASP A 309 -13.65 -8.49 -16.76
CA ASP A 309 -14.50 -9.58 -16.30
C ASP A 309 -13.95 -10.88 -16.87
N ILE A 310 -13.36 -11.68 -15.99
CA ILE A 310 -12.75 -12.94 -16.36
C ILE A 310 -13.92 -13.81 -16.81
N LYS A 311 -13.89 -14.31 -18.05
CA LYS A 311 -14.90 -15.27 -18.50
C LYS A 311 -14.62 -16.63 -17.86
N GLU A 312 -14.99 -16.81 -16.59
CA GLU A 312 -14.65 -18.00 -15.83
C GLU A 312 -15.26 -19.25 -16.45
N CYS A 313 -16.42 -19.15 -17.11
CA CYS A 313 -17.03 -20.30 -17.79
C CYS A 313 -16.24 -20.77 -19.01
N ASN A 314 -15.43 -19.91 -19.65
CA ASN A 314 -14.49 -20.34 -20.71
C ASN A 314 -13.36 -21.22 -20.16
N GLN A 315 -13.05 -21.11 -18.86
CA GLN A 315 -12.06 -21.92 -18.15
C GLN A 315 -12.66 -22.58 -16.90
N LYS A 316 -13.92 -23.07 -17.00
CA LYS A 316 -14.72 -23.49 -15.83
C LYS A 316 -14.02 -24.47 -14.89
N GLU A 317 -13.19 -25.38 -15.40
CA GLU A 317 -12.45 -26.35 -14.60
C GLU A 317 -11.34 -25.71 -13.75
N LYS A 318 -10.68 -24.66 -14.28
CA LYS A 318 -9.68 -23.86 -13.55
C LYS A 318 -10.32 -23.10 -12.38
N HIS A 319 -11.59 -22.75 -12.52
CA HIS A 319 -12.39 -22.08 -11.48
C HIS A 319 -13.25 -23.08 -10.68
N PHE A 320 -12.86 -24.36 -10.64
CA PHE A 320 -13.52 -25.41 -9.85
C PHE A 320 -15.02 -25.55 -10.14
N CYS A 321 -15.42 -25.45 -11.40
CA CYS A 321 -16.79 -25.69 -11.85
C CYS A 321 -16.87 -26.87 -12.82
N PHE A 322 -17.47 -27.97 -12.34
CA PHE A 322 -17.72 -29.20 -13.10
C PHE A 322 -19.22 -29.41 -13.41
N GLY A 323 -20.06 -28.41 -13.11
CA GLY A 323 -21.48 -28.38 -13.44
C GLY A 323 -21.80 -27.53 -14.68
N VAL A 324 -23.04 -27.02 -14.72
CA VAL A 324 -23.48 -25.94 -15.60
C VAL A 324 -22.93 -24.64 -15.05
N CYS A 325 -22.16 -23.93 -15.87
CA CYS A 325 -21.60 -22.62 -15.56
C CYS A 325 -22.46 -21.54 -16.24
N GLU A 326 -22.84 -20.53 -15.47
CA GLU A 326 -23.59 -19.35 -15.90
C GLU A 326 -22.71 -18.12 -15.61
N GLU A 327 -22.31 -17.40 -16.65
CA GLU A 327 -21.57 -16.14 -16.49
C GLU A 327 -22.48 -15.10 -15.84
N LEU A 328 -21.97 -14.42 -14.82
CA LEU A 328 -22.59 -13.27 -14.19
C LEU A 328 -21.70 -12.04 -14.43
N SER A 329 -22.24 -10.84 -14.20
CA SER A 329 -21.39 -9.65 -14.19
C SER A 329 -20.40 -9.71 -13.02
N GLY A 330 -19.10 -9.76 -13.31
CA GLY A 330 -18.01 -9.75 -12.32
C GLY A 330 -17.83 -11.08 -11.56
N SER A 331 -18.51 -12.15 -11.97
CA SER A 331 -18.44 -13.46 -11.32
C SER A 331 -19.08 -14.53 -12.20
N PHE A 332 -19.10 -15.77 -11.73
CA PHE A 332 -19.81 -16.85 -12.38
C PHE A 332 -20.60 -17.66 -11.36
N ARG A 333 -21.57 -18.41 -11.86
CA ARG A 333 -22.36 -19.33 -11.06
C ARG A 333 -22.21 -20.74 -11.57
N CYS A 334 -21.77 -21.64 -10.70
CA CYS A 334 -21.73 -23.06 -10.99
C CYS A 334 -22.89 -23.79 -10.30
N ARG A 335 -23.61 -24.65 -11.02
CA ARG A 335 -24.69 -25.48 -10.49
C ARG A 335 -24.66 -26.87 -11.11
N CYS A 336 -25.14 -27.88 -10.40
CA CYS A 336 -25.38 -29.18 -11.02
C CYS A 336 -26.45 -29.07 -12.13
N PRO A 337 -26.34 -29.84 -13.23
CA PRO A 337 -27.36 -29.89 -14.28
C PRO A 337 -28.78 -30.15 -13.72
N ASN A 338 -29.80 -29.64 -14.39
CA ASN A 338 -31.19 -29.88 -13.99
C ASN A 338 -31.48 -31.38 -13.85
N GLY A 339 -32.09 -31.76 -12.72
CA GLY A 339 -32.35 -33.16 -12.37
C GLY A 339 -31.18 -33.87 -11.69
N THR A 340 -30.09 -33.16 -11.37
CA THR A 340 -28.98 -33.68 -10.57
C THR A 340 -28.70 -32.80 -9.35
N HIS A 341 -28.16 -33.38 -8.29
CA HIS A 341 -27.71 -32.68 -7.10
C HIS A 341 -26.30 -33.18 -6.69
N GLY A 342 -25.62 -32.47 -5.79
CA GLY A 342 -24.29 -32.85 -5.29
C GLY A 342 -23.27 -31.73 -5.38
N ASN A 343 -21.98 -32.09 -5.38
CA ASN A 343 -20.89 -31.11 -5.30
C ASN A 343 -20.33 -30.74 -6.67
N TYR A 344 -20.81 -29.64 -7.25
CA TYR A 344 -20.37 -29.13 -8.54
C TYR A 344 -18.90 -28.67 -8.60
N THR A 345 -18.17 -28.62 -7.47
CA THR A 345 -16.73 -28.30 -7.45
C THR A 345 -15.82 -29.50 -7.62
N LYS A 346 -16.39 -30.70 -7.74
CA LYS A 346 -15.64 -31.93 -7.98
C LYS A 346 -16.11 -32.62 -9.27
N PRO A 347 -15.17 -33.19 -10.06
CA PRO A 347 -15.53 -33.97 -11.25
C PRO A 347 -16.45 -35.13 -10.88
N GLY A 348 -17.57 -35.28 -11.59
CA GLY A 348 -18.48 -36.42 -11.46
C GLY A 348 -19.34 -36.46 -10.19
N ALA A 349 -19.37 -35.39 -9.39
CA ALA A 349 -20.10 -35.35 -8.13
C ALA A 349 -21.54 -34.79 -8.23
N CYS A 350 -22.03 -34.50 -9.43
CA CYS A 350 -23.46 -34.24 -9.69
C CYS A 350 -24.15 -35.56 -10.06
N ILE A 351 -25.07 -36.02 -9.21
CA ILE A 351 -25.76 -37.31 -9.30
C ILE A 351 -27.28 -37.13 -9.45
N ILE A 352 -27.93 -38.06 -10.12
CA ILE A 352 -29.39 -38.10 -10.26
C ILE A 352 -29.96 -38.82 -9.03
N ASP A 353 -31.00 -38.26 -8.42
CA ASP A 353 -31.84 -39.02 -7.50
C ASP A 353 -32.50 -40.14 -8.30
N SER A 354 -32.14 -41.39 -8.03
CA SER A 354 -32.81 -42.53 -8.65
C SER A 354 -34.27 -42.56 -8.20
N VAL A 355 -35.17 -41.95 -8.97
CA VAL A 355 -36.60 -42.03 -8.74
C VAL A 355 -37.14 -43.29 -9.44
N ASP A 356 -37.88 -44.07 -8.65
CA ASP A 356 -38.72 -45.22 -8.95
C ASP A 356 -38.09 -46.61 -9.06
N THR A 357 -37.98 -47.25 -7.88
CA THR A 357 -38.12 -48.72 -7.78
C THR A 357 -39.60 -49.10 -7.94
N ILE A 358 -40.15 -48.99 -9.14
CA ILE A 358 -41.37 -49.75 -9.50
C ILE A 358 -40.91 -51.15 -9.90
N ARG A 359 -41.15 -52.09 -8.98
CA ARG A 359 -41.16 -53.57 -9.17
C ARG A 359 -40.30 -54.13 -10.31
N GLY A 360 -39.17 -54.72 -9.90
CA GLY A 360 -38.69 -55.96 -10.49
C GLY A 360 -37.49 -55.83 -11.42
N THR A 361 -36.42 -56.52 -11.03
CA THR A 361 -35.26 -56.91 -11.82
C THR A 361 -34.12 -55.89 -11.88
N LEU A 362 -33.05 -56.20 -11.14
CA LEU A 362 -31.71 -55.66 -11.32
C LEU A 362 -31.29 -55.84 -12.79
N VAL A 363 -31.01 -54.74 -13.48
CA VAL A 363 -30.15 -54.78 -14.66
C VAL A 363 -28.90 -53.99 -14.33
N CYS A 364 -27.85 -54.74 -13.97
CA CYS A 364 -26.49 -54.21 -13.90
C CYS A 364 -26.09 -53.77 -15.31
N ARG A 365 -25.91 -52.46 -15.55
CA ARG A 365 -25.20 -51.97 -16.75
C ARG A 365 -23.85 -51.41 -16.33
N LEU A 366 -22.81 -52.11 -16.79
CA LEU A 366 -21.41 -51.77 -16.65
C LEU A 366 -21.14 -50.32 -17.07
N LEU A 367 -20.34 -49.64 -16.24
CA LEU A 367 -19.56 -48.46 -16.62
C LEU A 367 -18.52 -48.86 -17.67
N VAL A 368 -18.62 -48.31 -18.87
CA VAL A 368 -17.52 -48.29 -19.85
C VAL A 368 -17.02 -46.86 -19.97
N ARG A 369 -15.78 -46.64 -19.52
CA ARG A 369 -14.98 -45.43 -19.73
C ARG A 369 -14.69 -45.27 -21.22
N ALA A 370 -15.02 -44.12 -21.80
CA ALA A 370 -14.45 -43.68 -23.06
C ALA A 370 -13.35 -42.63 -22.77
N THR A 371 -12.10 -43.07 -22.71
CA THR A 371 -10.94 -42.19 -22.85
C THR A 371 -10.66 -42.05 -24.35
N GLY A 372 -11.11 -40.95 -24.96
CA GLY A 372 -10.73 -40.59 -26.31
C GLY A 372 -9.36 -39.92 -26.30
N ASN A 373 -8.31 -40.67 -26.60
CA ASN A 373 -7.05 -40.09 -27.03
C ASN A 373 -6.77 -40.57 -28.46
N ASN A 374 -6.70 -39.62 -29.39
CA ASN A 374 -6.37 -39.85 -30.79
C ASN A 374 -4.92 -40.34 -30.89
N GLY A 375 -4.73 -41.53 -31.43
CA GLY A 375 -3.41 -42.09 -31.69
C GLY A 375 -3.52 -43.33 -32.57
N THR A 376 -3.50 -43.12 -33.87
CA THR A 376 -3.15 -44.14 -34.86
C THR A 376 -1.73 -44.65 -34.57
N VAL A 377 -1.47 -45.96 -34.72
CA VAL A 377 -0.34 -46.54 -35.48
C VAL A 377 -0.38 -48.08 -35.43
N ASN A 378 -0.52 -48.62 -36.64
CA ASN A 378 -0.06 -49.87 -37.27
C ASN A 378 -0.11 -51.25 -36.61
N VAL A 379 -0.70 -52.12 -37.42
CA VAL A 379 -0.66 -53.58 -37.49
C VAL A 379 0.77 -54.07 -37.78
N ASN A 380 1.22 -55.04 -36.97
CA ASN A 380 1.81 -56.31 -37.40
C ASN A 380 1.72 -57.32 -36.26
#